data_AF-W1V7T9-F1
#
_entry.id   AF-W1V7T9-F1
#
_cell.length_a   1.000
_cell.length_b   1.000
_cell.length_c   1.000
_cell.angle_alpha   90.00
_cell.angle_beta   90.00
_cell.angle_gamma   90.00
#
_symmetry.space_group_name_H-M   'P 1'
#
loop_
_entity.id
_entity.type
_entity.pdbx_description
1 polymer ?
#
loop_
_entity_poly.entity_id
_entity_poly.type
_entity_poly.pdbx_seq_one_letter_code
_entity_poly.pdbx_strand_id
1 'polypeptide(L)'
;MTLLTADDVLNKKFQATKFREGYEQDEVDEFLDEVVEAMRQLEAENADLKAKLEAANARLADASDAPHEAPAQAPVVEPAVQAAPVVTPEPA
;
A
#
# COMPACT_ATOMS: atom_id res chain seq x y z
N MET A 1 -2.55 -24.89 6.77
CA MET A 1 -3.24 -24.88 5.47
C MET A 1 -2.26 -24.29 4.49
N THR A 2 -1.74 -25.10 3.57
CA THR A 2 -0.83 -24.61 2.52
C THR A 2 -1.64 -23.73 1.56
N LEU A 3 -1.07 -22.59 1.17
CA LEU A 3 -1.70 -21.67 0.24
C LEU A 3 -1.66 -22.28 -1.16
N LEU A 4 -2.78 -22.19 -1.89
CA LEU A 4 -2.90 -22.67 -3.26
C LEU A 4 -2.18 -21.71 -4.22
N THR A 5 -1.36 -22.23 -5.12
CA THR A 5 -0.69 -21.45 -6.18
C THR A 5 -1.37 -21.63 -7.54
N ALA A 6 -1.09 -20.73 -8.49
CA ALA A 6 -1.58 -20.89 -9.86
C ALA A 6 -1.12 -22.21 -10.52
N ASP A 7 0.11 -22.65 -10.23
CA ASP A 7 0.64 -23.91 -10.74
C ASP A 7 -0.06 -25.14 -10.12
N ASP A 8 -0.51 -25.05 -8.86
CA ASP A 8 -1.28 -26.12 -8.22
C ASP A 8 -2.64 -26.33 -8.91
N VAL A 9 -3.28 -25.23 -9.32
CA VAL A 9 -4.55 -25.27 -10.06
C VAL A 9 -4.34 -25.84 -11.45
N LEU A 10 -3.33 -25.36 -12.18
CA LEU A 10 -3.00 -25.83 -13.53
C LEU A 10 -2.70 -27.34 -13.58
N ASN A 11 -2.02 -27.87 -12.56
CA ASN A 11 -1.66 -29.28 -12.49
C ASN A 11 -2.75 -30.18 -11.87
N LYS A 12 -3.88 -29.61 -11.44
CA LYS A 12 -4.96 -30.37 -10.82
C LYS A 12 -5.62 -31.30 -11.83
N LYS A 13 -5.82 -32.57 -11.43
CA LYS A 13 -6.64 -33.53 -12.17
C LYS A 13 -7.84 -33.96 -11.34
N PHE A 14 -9.03 -33.68 -11.87
CA PHE A 14 -10.28 -34.11 -11.27
C PHE A 14 -10.62 -35.54 -11.69
N GLN A 15 -11.35 -36.25 -10.84
CA GLN A 15 -11.83 -37.60 -11.14
C GLN A 15 -13.10 -37.51 -11.98
N ALA A 16 -13.14 -38.16 -13.14
CA ALA A 16 -14.34 -38.20 -13.97
C ALA A 16 -15.46 -39.04 -13.31
N THR A 17 -16.69 -38.56 -13.39
CA THR A 17 -17.88 -39.24 -12.86
C THR A 17 -18.70 -39.85 -14.00
N LYS A 18 -18.95 -41.17 -13.96
CA LYS A 18 -19.68 -41.89 -15.03
C LYS A 18 -21.14 -42.20 -14.70
N PHE A 19 -21.49 -42.24 -13.41
CA PHE A 19 -22.82 -42.65 -12.92
C PHE A 19 -23.51 -41.57 -12.07
N ARG A 20 -22.94 -40.38 -12.01
CA ARG A 20 -23.45 -39.24 -11.26
C ARG A 20 -23.38 -38.01 -12.16
N GLU A 21 -24.28 -37.08 -11.94
CA GLU A 21 -24.19 -35.74 -12.52
C GLU A 21 -22.86 -35.12 -12.12
N GLY A 22 -22.21 -34.48 -13.09
CA GLY A 22 -20.93 -33.80 -12.95
C GLY A 22 -20.88 -32.61 -13.90
N TYR A 23 -19.88 -31.76 -13.73
CA TYR A 23 -19.64 -30.65 -14.64
C TYR A 23 -19.08 -31.16 -15.97
N GLU A 24 -19.36 -30.43 -17.06
CA GLU A 24 -18.74 -30.70 -18.35
C GLU A 24 -17.26 -30.38 -18.28
N GLN A 25 -16.42 -31.30 -18.78
CA GLN A 25 -14.97 -31.18 -18.60
C GLN A 25 -14.43 -29.92 -19.26
N ASP A 26 -14.86 -29.64 -20.49
CA ASP A 26 -14.38 -28.49 -21.26
C ASP A 26 -14.76 -27.16 -20.60
N GLU A 27 -15.95 -27.07 -19.97
CA GLU A 27 -16.40 -25.89 -19.22
C GLU A 27 -15.56 -25.68 -17.95
N VAL A 28 -15.25 -26.77 -17.24
CA VAL A 28 -14.36 -26.71 -16.07
C VAL A 28 -12.96 -26.30 -16.49
N ASP A 29 -12.43 -26.85 -17.58
CA ASP A 29 -11.09 -26.54 -18.07
C ASP A 29 -11.00 -25.06 -18.49
N GLU A 30 -11.99 -24.52 -19.22
CA GLU A 30 -12.07 -23.08 -19.58
C GLU A 30 -12.11 -22.17 -18.33
N PHE A 31 -12.92 -22.51 -17.34
CA PHE A 31 -12.97 -21.75 -16.10
C PHE A 31 -11.65 -21.81 -15.30
N LEU A 32 -10.99 -22.96 -15.28
CA LEU A 32 -9.71 -23.11 -14.59
C LEU A 32 -8.60 -22.30 -15.28
N ASP A 33 -8.64 -22.16 -16.60
CA ASP A 33 -7.72 -21.28 -17.33
C ASP A 33 -7.90 -19.80 -16.89
N GLU A 34 -9.14 -19.31 -16.80
CA GLU A 34 -9.42 -17.96 -16.30
C GLU A 34 -8.93 -17.75 -14.85
N VAL A 35 -9.15 -18.75 -13.98
CA VAL A 35 -8.69 -18.71 -12.59
C VAL A 35 -7.17 -18.65 -12.52
N VAL A 36 -6.46 -19.45 -13.32
CA VAL A 36 -4.99 -19.46 -13.37
C VAL A 36 -4.46 -18.10 -13.83
N GLU A 37 -5.05 -17.50 -14.85
CA GLU A 37 -4.65 -16.17 -15.34
C GLU A 37 -4.82 -15.11 -14.24
N ALA A 38 -5.99 -15.06 -13.61
CA ALA A 38 -6.27 -14.13 -12.52
C ALA A 38 -5.32 -14.32 -11.32
N MET A 39 -5.02 -15.58 -10.95
CA MET A 39 -4.09 -15.88 -9.87
C MET A 39 -2.68 -15.40 -10.20
N ARG A 40 -2.18 -15.65 -11.41
CA ARG A 40 -0.84 -15.18 -11.83
C ARG A 40 -0.76 -13.64 -11.80
N GLN A 41 -1.82 -12.96 -12.24
CA GLN A 41 -1.88 -11.50 -12.16
C GLN A 41 -1.83 -11.01 -10.70
N LEU A 42 -2.60 -11.63 -9.81
CA LEU A 42 -2.64 -11.24 -8.40
C LEU A 42 -1.32 -11.56 -7.68
N GLU A 43 -0.66 -12.67 -8.01
CA GLU A 43 0.66 -13.03 -7.48
C GLU A 43 1.72 -12.00 -7.90
N ALA A 44 1.73 -11.60 -9.18
CA ALA A 44 2.62 -10.58 -9.70
C ALA A 44 2.38 -9.21 -9.05
N GLU A 45 1.12 -8.77 -8.92
CA GLU A 45 0.78 -7.52 -8.25
C GLU A 45 1.20 -7.54 -6.77
N ASN A 46 0.95 -8.63 -6.06
CA ASN A 46 1.40 -8.78 -4.68
C ASN A 46 2.92 -8.72 -4.55
N ALA A 47 3.66 -9.32 -5.48
CA ALA A 47 5.13 -9.27 -5.48
C ALA A 47 5.63 -7.82 -5.67
N ASP A 48 5.05 -7.07 -6.61
CA ASP A 48 5.38 -5.67 -6.86
C ASP A 48 5.04 -4.78 -5.66
N LEU A 49 3.85 -4.93 -5.08
CA LEU A 49 3.44 -4.19 -3.88
C LEU A 49 4.35 -4.45 -2.69
N LYS A 50 4.73 -5.72 -2.45
CA LYS A 50 5.69 -6.08 -1.40
C LYS A 50 7.04 -5.43 -1.66
N ALA A 51 7.56 -5.46 -2.88
CA ALA A 51 8.83 -4.82 -3.22
C ALA A 51 8.79 -3.31 -2.98
N LYS A 52 7.68 -2.64 -3.34
CA LYS A 52 7.45 -1.21 -3.07
C LYS A 52 7.40 -0.91 -1.58
N LEU A 53 6.74 -1.74 -0.78
CA LEU A 53 6.67 -1.59 0.67
C LEU A 53 8.06 -1.73 1.31
N GLU A 54 8.83 -2.75 0.93
CA GLU A 54 10.19 -2.93 1.43
C GLU A 54 11.09 -1.73 1.08
N ALA A 55 11.00 -1.23 -0.16
CA ALA A 55 11.76 -0.05 -0.58
C ALA A 55 11.33 1.22 0.18
N ALA A 56 10.04 1.39 0.46
CA ALA A 56 9.54 2.52 1.25
C ALA A 56 9.99 2.43 2.71
N ASN A 57 9.93 1.24 3.31
CA ASN A 57 10.39 1.00 4.68
C ASN A 57 11.89 1.25 4.83
N ALA A 58 12.71 0.85 3.85
CA ALA A 58 14.14 1.14 3.84
C ALA A 58 14.43 2.65 3.83
N ARG A 59 13.75 3.40 2.96
CA ARG A 59 13.87 4.87 2.90
C ARG A 59 13.44 5.55 4.21
N LEU A 60 12.40 5.03 4.86
CA LEU A 60 11.96 5.55 6.14
C LEU A 60 12.99 5.28 7.24
N ALA A 61 13.58 4.08 7.27
CA ALA A 61 14.64 3.72 8.20
C ALA A 61 15.85 4.67 8.09
N ASP A 62 16.32 4.90 6.86
CA ASP A 62 17.43 5.84 6.58
C ASP A 62 17.10 7.27 7.06
N ALA A 63 15.86 7.74 6.85
CA ALA A 63 15.43 9.07 7.28
C ALA A 63 15.28 9.19 8.82
N SER A 64 14.98 8.09 9.52
CA SER A 64 14.89 8.06 10.98
C SER A 64 16.23 7.93 11.69
N ASP A 65 17.26 7.38 11.02
CA ASP A 65 18.62 7.24 11.57
C ASP A 65 19.51 8.46 11.26
N ALA A 66 19.02 9.38 10.41
CA ALA A 66 19.63 10.69 10.24
C ALA A 66 19.58 11.44 11.59
N PRO A 67 20.69 12.05 12.06
CA PRO A 67 20.66 12.91 13.22
C PRO A 67 19.55 13.93 13.04
N HIS A 68 18.61 13.96 13.99
CA HIS A 68 17.65 15.03 14.08
C HIS A 68 18.47 16.30 14.37
N GLU A 69 18.94 16.99 13.33
CA GLU A 69 19.27 18.39 13.44
C GLU A 69 17.94 19.05 13.82
N ALA A 70 17.75 19.18 15.15
CA ALA A 70 16.68 19.94 15.73
C ALA A 70 16.55 21.23 14.92
N PRO A 71 15.35 21.59 14.43
CA PRO A 71 15.20 22.83 13.69
C PRO A 71 15.78 23.91 14.58
N ALA A 72 16.88 24.51 14.11
CA ALA A 72 17.51 25.63 14.78
C ALA A 72 16.40 26.60 15.10
N GLN A 73 16.22 26.86 16.39
CA GLN A 73 15.20 27.74 16.93
C GLN A 73 15.19 29.00 16.06
N ALA A 74 14.11 29.19 15.29
CA ALA A 74 13.91 30.43 14.56
C ALA A 74 14.05 31.56 15.60
N PRO A 75 14.88 32.59 15.35
CA PRO A 75 15.06 33.64 16.32
C PRO A 75 13.70 34.23 16.61
N VAL A 76 13.30 34.13 17.87
CA VAL A 76 12.22 34.91 18.47
C VAL A 76 12.43 36.35 18.06
N VAL A 77 11.67 36.81 17.06
CA VAL A 77 11.38 38.22 16.87
C VAL A 77 10.37 38.58 17.96
N GLU A 78 10.88 38.84 19.16
CA GLU A 78 10.20 39.68 20.14
C GLU A 78 9.89 41.02 19.45
N PRO A 79 8.62 41.41 19.29
CA PRO A 79 8.32 42.81 18.99
C PRO A 79 8.61 43.59 20.26
N ALA A 80 9.84 44.11 20.36
CA ALA A 80 10.19 45.12 21.34
C ALA A 80 9.22 46.30 21.19
N VAL A 81 8.46 46.49 22.27
CA VAL A 81 7.64 47.66 22.58
C VAL A 81 8.23 48.96 22.01
N GLN A 82 7.50 49.60 21.10
CA GLN A 82 7.68 51.02 20.82
C GLN A 82 6.50 51.77 21.44
N ALA A 83 6.72 52.25 22.66
CA ALA A 83 5.84 53.19 23.32
C ALA A 83 5.99 54.59 22.73
N ALA A 84 4.86 55.27 22.53
CA ALA A 84 4.61 56.72 22.53
C ALA A 84 3.96 57.26 21.23
N PRO A 85 3.12 58.32 21.27
CA PRO A 85 2.39 58.90 22.40
C PRO A 85 0.87 59.00 22.16
N VAL A 86 0.13 59.20 23.26
CA VAL A 86 -1.29 59.56 23.31
C VAL A 86 -1.58 60.81 22.48
N VAL A 87 -2.60 60.76 21.62
CA VAL A 87 -3.34 61.96 21.17
C VAL A 87 -4.84 61.66 21.24
N THR A 88 -5.47 62.16 22.29
CA THR A 88 -6.91 62.45 22.34
C THR A 88 -7.09 63.86 21.75
N PRO A 89 -8.06 64.10 20.85
CA PRO A 89 -9.33 64.64 21.33
C PRO A 89 -10.59 64.12 20.60
N GLU A 90 -11.62 63.85 21.41
CA GLU A 90 -13.06 63.95 21.12
C GLU A 90 -13.41 65.42 20.76
N PRO A 91 -14.29 65.73 19.78
CA PRO A 91 -15.74 65.71 20.04
C PRO A 91 -16.70 65.47 18.83
N ALA A 92 -17.93 65.06 19.15
CA ALA A 92 -19.16 65.52 18.52
C ALA A 92 -20.26 65.61 19.59
#